data_AF-A0AAW2VE68-F1
#
_entry.id   AF-A0AAW2VE68-F1
#
_cell.length_a   1.000
_cell.length_b   1.000
_cell.length_c   1.000
_cell.angle_alpha   90.00
_cell.angle_beta   90.00
_cell.angle_gamma   90.00
#
_symmetry.space_group_name_H-M   'P 1'
#
loop_
_entity.id
_entity.type
_entity.pdbx_description
1 polymer ?
#
loop_
_entity_poly.entity_id
_entity_poly.type
_entity_poly.pdbx_seq_one_letter_code
_entity_poly.pdbx_strand_id
1 'polypeptide(L)'
;MCKNPLTVILGNNKFNGINYTDWLRSLRIVLDYENQGYIMDKLHPHTLPEGSSSNECETFERWHADHRKVRSIILASMSNDIQKQYDRLDDVASILQRMKEVYAIPDRHSRHVATKEFFRTKMNEGVKMLSLVEKLEDLKAALTMIRTLT
;
A
#
# COMPACT_ATOMS: atom_id res chain seq x y z
N MET A 1 10.84 -36.98 6.13
CA MET A 1 9.74 -36.41 5.31
C MET A 1 10.32 -35.35 4.41
N CYS A 2 10.14 -35.46 3.09
CA CYS A 2 10.51 -34.38 2.16
C CYS A 2 9.58 -33.20 2.39
N LYS A 3 10.12 -32.02 2.72
CA LYS A 3 9.33 -30.80 2.87
C LYS A 3 8.78 -30.40 1.50
N ASN A 4 7.51 -30.00 1.44
CA ASN A 4 6.91 -29.47 0.21
C ASN A 4 7.72 -28.24 -0.25
N PRO A 5 8.25 -28.20 -1.49
CA PRO A 5 9.03 -27.06 -1.99
C PRO A 5 8.36 -25.70 -1.81
N LEU A 6 7.03 -25.62 -1.90
CA LEU A 6 6.27 -24.38 -1.70
C LEU A 6 6.32 -23.91 -0.24
N THR A 7 6.22 -24.84 0.71
CA THR A 7 6.34 -24.52 2.14
C THR A 7 7.75 -24.08 2.50
N VAL A 8 8.76 -24.61 1.80
CA VAL A 8 10.16 -24.18 1.96
C VAL A 8 10.35 -22.78 1.40
N ILE A 9 9.79 -22.47 0.23
CA ILE A 9 9.88 -21.14 -0.38
C ILE A 9 9.25 -20.06 0.52
N LEU A 10 8.03 -20.31 1.04
CA LEU A 10 7.38 -19.39 1.97
C LEU A 10 8.10 -19.30 3.32
N GLY A 11 8.65 -20.41 3.81
CA GLY A 11 9.43 -20.42 5.05
C GLY A 11 10.72 -19.61 4.93
N ASN A 12 11.44 -19.76 3.82
CA ASN A 12 12.69 -19.03 3.55
C ASN A 12 12.45 -17.54 3.32
N ASN A 13 11.31 -17.18 2.74
CA ASN A 13 10.91 -15.79 2.48
C ASN A 13 9.77 -15.34 3.41
N LYS A 14 9.77 -15.82 4.66
CA LYS A 14 8.79 -15.40 5.66
C LYS A 14 8.80 -13.88 5.76
N PHE A 15 7.63 -13.24 5.68
CA PHE A 15 7.54 -11.79 5.69
C PHE A 15 7.94 -11.24 7.05
N ASN A 16 8.88 -10.30 7.05
CA ASN A 16 9.48 -9.72 8.26
C ASN A 16 9.48 -8.17 8.26
N GLY A 17 8.73 -7.56 7.34
CA GLY A 17 8.60 -6.10 7.24
C GLY A 17 9.63 -5.42 6.34
N ILE A 18 10.77 -6.06 6.06
CA ILE A 18 11.82 -5.47 5.20
C ILE A 18 11.96 -6.18 3.84
N ASN A 19 11.47 -7.41 3.71
CA ASN A 19 11.61 -8.25 2.52
C ASN A 19 10.35 -8.28 1.61
N TYR A 20 9.59 -7.18 1.55
CA TYR A 20 8.29 -7.15 0.87
C TYR A 20 8.31 -7.67 -0.57
N THR A 21 9.28 -7.24 -1.37
CA THR A 21 9.39 -7.66 -2.79
C THR A 21 9.67 -9.15 -2.94
N ASP A 22 10.55 -9.72 -2.11
CA ASP A 22 10.93 -11.13 -2.19
C ASP A 22 9.85 -12.05 -1.62
N TRP A 23 9.20 -11.61 -0.54
CA TRP A 23 8.02 -12.25 0.00
C TRP A 23 6.87 -12.27 -1.03
N LEU A 24 6.55 -11.13 -1.65
CA LEU A 24 5.46 -11.03 -2.63
C LEU A 24 5.72 -11.93 -3.85
N ARG A 25 6.98 -12.01 -4.30
CA ARG A 25 7.38 -12.92 -5.38
C ARG A 25 7.17 -14.39 -4.98
N SER A 26 7.59 -14.75 -3.78
CA SER A 26 7.43 -16.11 -3.24
C SER A 26 5.96 -16.50 -3.08
N LEU A 27 5.15 -15.56 -2.60
CA LEU A 27 3.71 -15.73 -2.45
C LEU A 27 3.02 -15.95 -3.80
N ARG A 28 3.35 -15.15 -4.82
CA ARG A 28 2.81 -15.33 -6.18
C ARG A 28 3.12 -16.71 -6.75
N ILE A 29 4.36 -17.20 -6.60
CA ILE A 29 4.74 -18.55 -7.04
C ILE A 29 3.87 -19.62 -6.40
N VAL A 30 3.61 -19.53 -5.08
CA VAL A 30 2.75 -20.49 -4.39
C VAL A 30 1.30 -20.40 -4.86
N LEU A 31 0.78 -19.19 -5.02
CA LEU A 31 -0.60 -19.00 -5.44
C LEU A 31 -0.82 -19.42 -6.89
N ASP A 32 0.13 -19.18 -7.78
CA ASP A 32 0.08 -19.64 -9.17
C ASP A 32 0.07 -21.16 -9.24
N TYR A 33 0.90 -21.83 -8.42
CA TYR A 33 0.90 -23.30 -8.32
C TYR A 33 -0.47 -23.85 -7.86
N GLU A 34 -1.12 -23.16 -6.92
CA GLU A 34 -2.43 -23.56 -6.39
C GLU A 34 -3.61 -23.15 -7.30
N ASN A 35 -3.35 -22.49 -8.45
CA ASN A 35 -4.33 -21.86 -9.33
C ASN A 35 -5.18 -20.77 -8.66
N GLN A 36 -4.57 -20.01 -7.75
CA GLN A 36 -5.21 -19.00 -6.89
C GLN A 36 -4.69 -17.58 -7.09
N GLY A 37 -3.73 -17.36 -7.99
CA GLY A 37 -3.15 -16.03 -8.24
C GLY A 37 -4.21 -14.98 -8.58
N TYR A 38 -5.29 -15.40 -9.26
CA TYR A 38 -6.39 -14.53 -9.67
C TYR A 38 -7.11 -13.82 -8.49
N ILE A 39 -7.04 -14.36 -7.27
CA ILE A 39 -7.64 -13.74 -6.08
C ILE A 39 -6.91 -12.44 -5.70
N MET A 40 -5.64 -12.31 -6.04
CA MET A 40 -4.87 -11.09 -5.76
C MET A 40 -5.24 -9.93 -6.69
N ASP A 41 -5.65 -10.25 -7.91
CA ASP A 41 -5.83 -9.27 -8.98
C ASP A 41 -7.30 -8.91 -9.21
N LYS A 42 -8.23 -9.82 -8.91
CA LYS A 42 -9.67 -9.62 -9.15
C LYS A 42 -10.36 -8.97 -7.96
N LEU A 43 -11.30 -8.08 -8.28
CA LEU A 43 -12.22 -7.52 -7.30
C LEU A 43 -13.13 -8.60 -6.71
N HIS A 44 -13.48 -8.40 -5.44
CA HIS A 44 -14.43 -9.23 -4.71
C HIS A 44 -15.79 -9.24 -5.42
N PRO A 45 -16.34 -10.41 -5.82
CA PRO A 45 -17.70 -10.49 -6.35
C PRO A 45 -18.67 -10.15 -5.21
N HIS A 46 -19.38 -9.03 -5.33
CA HIS A 46 -20.15 -8.47 -4.21
C HIS A 46 -21.36 -9.31 -3.80
N THR A 47 -22.12 -9.87 -4.76
CA THR A 47 -23.30 -10.72 -4.50
C THR A 47 -23.72 -11.50 -5.75
N LEU A 48 -24.36 -12.65 -5.56
CA LEU A 48 -25.12 -13.35 -6.61
C LEU A 48 -26.53 -12.75 -6.74
N PRO A 49 -26.99 -12.41 -7.95
CA PRO A 49 -28.38 -12.03 -8.20
C PRO A 49 -29.39 -13.13 -7.85
N GLU A 50 -30.61 -12.72 -7.51
CA GLU A 50 -31.72 -13.66 -7.35
C GLU A 50 -32.06 -14.30 -8.70
N GLY A 51 -32.10 -15.64 -8.75
CA GLY A 51 -32.26 -16.40 -10.00
C GLY A 51 -30.97 -16.79 -10.71
N SER A 52 -29.81 -16.62 -10.07
CA SER A 52 -28.54 -17.15 -10.59
C SER A 52 -28.60 -18.64 -10.89
N SER A 53 -27.95 -19.04 -11.98
CA SER A 53 -27.79 -20.42 -12.39
C SER A 53 -26.91 -21.21 -11.40
N SER A 54 -27.05 -22.54 -11.41
CA SER A 54 -26.20 -23.43 -10.60
C SER A 54 -24.70 -23.16 -10.82
N ASN A 55 -24.30 -22.92 -12.08
CA ASN A 55 -22.91 -22.66 -12.45
C ASN A 55 -22.38 -21.33 -11.90
N GLU A 56 -23.23 -20.30 -11.83
CA GLU A 56 -22.86 -19.02 -11.21
C GLU A 56 -22.69 -19.16 -9.69
N CYS A 57 -23.61 -19.87 -9.04
CA CYS A 57 -23.51 -20.19 -7.62
C CYS A 57 -22.23 -20.97 -7.29
N GLU A 58 -21.90 -22.00 -8.08
CA GLU A 58 -20.67 -22.77 -7.91
C GLU A 58 -19.41 -21.91 -8.09
N THR A 59 -19.41 -21.02 -9.08
CA THR A 59 -18.28 -20.11 -9.33
C THR A 59 -18.08 -19.14 -8.17
N PHE A 60 -19.16 -18.61 -7.61
CA PHE A 60 -19.14 -17.71 -6.46
C PHE A 60 -18.64 -18.41 -5.19
N GLU A 61 -19.17 -19.59 -4.88
CA GLU A 61 -18.73 -20.38 -3.72
C GLU A 61 -17.26 -20.79 -3.83
N ARG A 62 -16.84 -21.20 -5.04
CA ARG A 62 -15.44 -21.49 -5.32
C ARG A 62 -14.56 -20.28 -5.08
N TRP A 63 -14.96 -19.10 -5.57
CA TRP A 63 -14.22 -17.87 -5.35
C TRP A 63 -14.05 -17.57 -3.86
N HIS A 64 -15.09 -17.73 -3.04
CA HIS A 64 -15.01 -17.51 -1.59
C HIS A 64 -14.13 -18.53 -0.87
N ALA A 65 -14.17 -19.80 -1.29
CA ALA A 65 -13.28 -20.83 -0.76
C ALA A 65 -11.81 -20.52 -1.07
N ASP A 66 -11.54 -20.16 -2.31
CA ASP A 66 -10.25 -19.74 -2.83
C ASP A 66 -9.75 -18.48 -2.10
N HIS A 67 -10.60 -17.47 -1.90
CA HIS A 67 -10.29 -16.26 -1.13
C HIS A 67 -9.89 -16.56 0.32
N ARG A 68 -10.65 -17.41 1.03
CA ARG A 68 -10.30 -17.86 2.39
C ARG A 68 -8.95 -18.58 2.43
N LYS A 69 -8.66 -19.40 1.41
CA LYS A 69 -7.38 -20.10 1.29
C LYS A 69 -6.22 -19.13 1.07
N VAL A 70 -6.35 -18.19 0.13
CA VAL A 70 -5.32 -17.17 -0.13
C VAL A 70 -5.06 -16.31 1.10
N ARG A 71 -6.12 -15.85 1.78
CA ARG A 71 -5.99 -15.11 3.05
C ARG A 71 -5.18 -15.90 4.08
N SER A 72 -5.48 -17.19 4.24
CA SER A 72 -4.77 -18.07 5.18
C SER A 72 -3.28 -18.21 4.82
N ILE A 73 -2.96 -18.38 3.53
CA ILE A 73 -1.58 -18.45 3.04
C ILE A 73 -0.83 -17.15 3.32
N ILE A 74 -1.46 -15.99 3.02
CA ILE A 74 -0.90 -14.66 3.28
C ILE A 74 -0.54 -14.53 4.75
N LEU A 75 -1.49 -14.76 5.66
CA LEU A 75 -1.27 -14.62 7.10
C LEU A 75 -0.22 -15.61 7.64
N ALA A 76 -0.26 -16.87 7.20
CA ALA A 76 0.69 -17.90 7.63
C ALA A 76 2.13 -17.62 7.16
N SER A 77 2.29 -16.87 6.07
CA SER A 77 3.60 -16.51 5.53
C SER A 77 4.26 -15.32 6.25
N MET A 78 3.63 -14.75 7.28
CA MET A 78 4.13 -13.58 8.03
C MET A 78 4.77 -13.96 9.37
N SER A 79 5.65 -13.10 9.88
CA SER A 79 6.05 -13.12 11.29
C SER A 79 4.86 -12.84 12.20
N ASN A 80 4.88 -13.38 13.41
CA ASN A 80 3.72 -13.36 14.31
C ASN A 80 3.32 -11.93 14.72
N ASP A 81 4.29 -11.02 14.83
CA ASP A 81 4.11 -9.62 15.14
C ASP A 81 3.40 -8.85 14.01
N ILE A 82 3.70 -9.19 12.74
CA ILE A 82 3.03 -8.61 11.58
C ILE A 82 1.67 -9.26 11.37
N GLN A 83 1.57 -10.58 11.48
CA GLN A 83 0.32 -11.32 11.32
C GLN A 83 -0.80 -10.75 12.21
N LYS A 84 -0.51 -10.42 13.47
CA LYS A 84 -1.46 -9.80 14.42
C LYS A 84 -2.01 -8.44 13.98
N GLN A 85 -1.35 -7.75 13.06
CA GLN A 85 -1.81 -6.46 12.53
C GLN A 85 -2.85 -6.64 11.42
N TYR A 86 -2.90 -7.82 10.79
CA TYR A 86 -3.72 -8.11 9.61
C TYR A 86 -4.74 -9.24 9.83
N ASP A 87 -4.65 -10.00 10.92
CA ASP A 87 -5.49 -11.17 11.20
C ASP A 87 -7.00 -10.87 11.36
N ARG A 88 -7.36 -9.62 11.66
CA ARG A 88 -8.75 -9.13 11.74
C ARG A 88 -9.31 -8.62 10.41
N LEU A 89 -8.47 -8.50 9.38
CA LEU A 89 -8.94 -8.09 8.06
C LEU A 89 -9.43 -9.31 7.31
N ASP A 90 -10.68 -9.26 6.85
CA ASP A 90 -11.28 -10.38 6.10
C ASP A 90 -10.93 -10.34 4.62
N ASP A 91 -10.68 -9.16 4.07
CA ASP A 91 -10.45 -8.99 2.63
C ASP A 91 -8.97 -9.02 2.23
N VAL A 92 -8.62 -9.89 1.29
CA VAL A 92 -7.27 -10.04 0.72
C VAL A 92 -6.78 -8.75 0.06
N ALA A 93 -7.65 -8.06 -0.71
CA ALA A 93 -7.24 -6.84 -1.41
C ALA A 93 -6.87 -5.74 -0.42
N SER A 94 -7.65 -5.58 0.64
CA SER A 94 -7.41 -4.64 1.74
C SER A 94 -6.09 -4.94 2.47
N ILE A 95 -5.78 -6.22 2.74
CA ILE A 95 -4.50 -6.64 3.33
C ILE A 95 -3.34 -6.23 2.41
N LEU A 96 -3.39 -6.65 1.14
CA LEU A 96 -2.31 -6.42 0.18
C LEU A 96 -2.09 -4.93 -0.09
N GLN A 97 -3.16 -4.14 -0.16
CA GLN A 97 -3.06 -2.71 -0.36
C GLN A 97 -2.39 -2.01 0.82
N ARG A 98 -2.85 -2.28 2.06
CA ARG A 98 -2.21 -1.72 3.25
C ARG A 98 -0.75 -2.15 3.36
N MET A 99 -0.43 -3.40 3.05
CA MET A 99 0.96 -3.87 3.05
C MET A 99 1.81 -3.15 2.01
N LYS A 100 1.28 -2.94 0.81
CA LYS A 100 1.97 -2.18 -0.24
C LYS A 100 2.26 -0.75 0.20
N GLU A 101 1.30 -0.08 0.83
CA GLU A 101 1.46 1.30 1.31
C GLU A 101 2.53 1.42 2.40
N VAL A 102 2.63 0.43 3.28
CA VAL A 102 3.57 0.46 4.42
C VAL A 102 4.96 -0.04 4.05
N TYR A 103 5.05 -1.11 3.25
CA TYR A 103 6.29 -1.88 3.08
C TYR A 103 6.85 -1.89 1.67
N ALA A 104 6.08 -1.48 0.64
CA ALA A 104 6.64 -1.38 -0.69
C ALA A 104 7.58 -0.19 -0.77
N ILE A 105 8.87 -0.47 -0.98
CA ILE A 105 9.85 0.58 -1.22
C ILE A 105 9.56 1.18 -2.61
N PRO A 106 9.33 2.50 -2.72
CA PRO A 106 9.19 3.13 -4.01
C PRO A 106 10.49 3.00 -4.80
N ASP A 107 10.38 2.77 -6.10
CA ASP A 107 11.55 2.68 -6.98
C ASP A 107 12.38 3.98 -6.93
N ARG A 108 13.63 3.92 -7.42
CA ARG A 108 14.55 5.08 -7.37
C ARG A 108 13.96 6.32 -8.05
N HIS A 109 13.20 6.14 -9.13
CA HIS A 109 12.57 7.24 -9.85
C HIS A 109 11.41 7.83 -9.03
N SER A 110 10.52 7.00 -8.48
CA SER A 110 9.44 7.44 -7.58
C SER A 110 9.97 8.19 -6.35
N ARG A 111 11.06 7.71 -5.73
CA ARG A 111 11.74 8.43 -4.64
C ARG A 111 12.28 9.77 -5.12
N HIS A 112 12.96 9.80 -6.25
CA HIS A 112 13.51 11.04 -6.81
C HIS A 112 12.42 12.08 -7.10
N VAL A 113 11.32 11.67 -7.74
CA VAL A 113 10.17 12.54 -8.02
C VAL A 113 9.57 13.09 -6.73
N ALA A 114 9.30 12.23 -5.75
CA ALA A 114 8.75 12.66 -4.46
C ALA A 114 9.68 13.65 -3.74
N THR A 115 10.98 13.36 -3.69
CA THR A 115 11.99 14.27 -3.12
C THR A 115 12.04 15.60 -3.86
N LYS A 116 12.02 15.58 -5.20
CA LYS A 116 12.03 16.79 -6.03
C LYS A 116 10.80 17.67 -5.78
N GLU A 117 9.61 17.07 -5.72
CA GLU A 117 8.37 17.79 -5.44
C GLU A 117 8.33 18.39 -4.03
N PHE A 118 8.85 17.65 -3.04
CA PHE A 118 8.99 18.16 -1.67
C PHE A 118 9.89 19.41 -1.62
N PHE A 119 11.09 19.35 -2.21
CA PHE A 119 12.01 20.49 -2.25
C PHE A 119 11.43 21.67 -3.03
N ARG A 120 10.75 21.43 -4.16
CA ARG A 120 10.08 22.47 -4.96
C ARG A 120 9.03 23.21 -4.14
N THR A 121 8.23 22.47 -3.37
CA THR A 121 7.19 23.05 -2.50
C THR A 121 7.80 23.89 -1.40
N LYS A 122 8.84 23.38 -0.73
CA LYS A 122 9.56 24.11 0.34
C LYS A 122 10.24 25.38 -0.16
N MET A 123 10.86 25.34 -1.34
CA MET A 123 11.42 26.52 -1.99
C MET A 123 10.34 27.58 -2.26
N ASN A 124 9.19 27.18 -2.82
CA ASN A 124 8.09 28.09 -3.09
C ASN A 124 7.51 28.73 -1.82
N GLU A 125 7.40 27.97 -0.71
CA GLU A 125 7.01 28.52 0.59
C GLU A 125 8.02 29.56 1.10
N GLY A 126 9.33 29.26 0.98
CA GLY A 126 10.40 30.19 1.34
C GLY A 126 10.35 31.50 0.55
N VAL A 127 10.16 31.42 -0.77
CA VAL A 127 10.01 32.59 -1.64
C VAL A 127 8.79 33.43 -1.26
N LYS A 128 7.65 32.79 -0.94
CA LYS A 128 6.45 33.50 -0.47
C LYS A 128 6.72 34.23 0.85
N MET A 129 7.40 33.60 1.81
CA MET A 129 7.76 34.24 3.08
C MET A 129 8.68 35.46 2.86
N LEU A 130 9.69 35.35 2.00
CA LEU A 130 10.57 36.48 1.69
C LEU A 130 9.78 37.67 1.13
N SER A 131 8.90 37.42 0.16
CA SER A 131 8.06 38.48 -0.44
C SER A 131 7.09 39.13 0.55
N LEU A 132 6.68 38.42 1.61
CA LEU A 132 5.86 38.98 2.68
C LEU A 132 6.67 39.88 3.60
N VAL A 133 7.92 39.51 3.90
CA VAL A 133 8.83 40.31 4.72
C VAL A 133 9.13 41.64 4.02
N GLU A 134 9.48 41.62 2.73
CA GLU A 134 9.73 42.83 1.94
C GLU A 134 8.53 43.79 1.99
N LYS A 135 7.31 43.28 1.79
CA LYS A 135 6.07 44.09 1.87
C LYS A 135 5.83 44.70 3.25
N LEU A 136 6.21 44.00 4.32
CA LEU A 136 6.07 44.51 5.69
C LEU A 136 7.09 45.62 5.97
N GLU A 137 8.30 45.53 5.43
CA GLU A 137 9.33 46.56 5.53
C GLU A 137 8.90 47.85 4.80
N ASP A 138 8.38 47.71 3.58
CA ASP A 138 7.84 48.85 2.82
C ASP A 138 6.68 49.54 3.55
N LEU A 139 5.75 48.75 4.08
CA LEU A 139 4.62 49.28 4.86
C LEU A 139 5.10 50.02 6.12
N LYS A 140 6.10 49.47 6.82
CA LYS A 140 6.71 50.10 7.99
C LYS A 140 7.38 51.43 7.62
N ALA A 141 8.09 51.49 6.50
CA ALA A 141 8.73 52.71 6.01
C ALA A 141 7.68 53.80 5.69
N ALA A 142 6.62 53.44 4.96
CA ALA A 142 5.53 54.36 4.63
C ALA A 142 4.83 54.93 5.88
N LEU A 143 4.53 54.08 6.87
CA LEU A 143 3.93 54.51 8.15
C LEU A 143 4.85 55.47 8.92
N THR A 144 6.17 55.26 8.87
CA THR A 144 7.15 56.13 9.54
C THR A 144 7.19 57.51 8.89
N MET A 145 7.20 57.56 7.55
CA MET A 145 7.16 58.82 6.79
C MET A 145 5.92 59.65 7.08
N ILE A 146 4.74 59.01 7.13
CA ILE A 146 3.47 59.69 7.46
C ILE A 146 3.57 60.32 8.86
N ARG A 147 4.12 59.59 9.84
CA ARG A 147 4.24 60.06 11.22
C ARG A 147 5.23 61.22 11.40
N THR A 148 6.23 61.34 10.53
CA THR A 148 7.19 62.47 10.57
C THR A 148 6.68 63.74 9.89
N LEU A 149 5.61 63.65 9.11
CA LEU A 149 5.00 64.77 8.37
C LEU A 149 3.77 65.37 9.09
N THR A 150 3.37 64.80 10.23
CA THR A 150 2.25 65.24 11.08
C THR A 150 2.75 65.64 12.45
#